data_AF-A0A966UC69-F1
#
_entry.id   AF-A0A966UC69-F1
#
_cell.length_a   1.000
_cell.length_b   1.000
_cell.length_c   1.000
_cell.angle_alpha   90.00
_cell.angle_beta   90.00
_cell.angle_gamma   90.00
#
_symmetry.space_group_name_H-M   'P 1'
#
loop_
_entity.id
_entity.type
_entity.pdbx_description
1 polymer ?
#
loop_
_entity_poly.entity_id
_entity_poly.type
_entity_poly.pdbx_seq_one_letter_code
_entity_poly.pdbx_strand_id
1 'polypeptide(L)'
;MSGLPTNYLTPTGREEAWRFTPLKRLNGMHDSATSVIDRISIELVGSVRTGFNIETVSAAELPPKSTTEDVIIQRVRATASKVTHLKIDKEAIVSEPIFLKRSAGVEKEFSRTVVTAGAHSKATVVVENEGAGSIGEEIEIRLEAGANLTFISLQEWNENAIHLGRHHAIVGRDANFNSITITVGGSLVRLLPTVEYSDQGGSAELLGLYFATDGQHL
;
A
#
# COMPACT_ATOMS: atom_id res chain seq x y z
N MET A 1 -21.80 -12.65 -31.73
CA MET A 1 -21.77 -13.60 -30.61
C MET A 1 -22.15 -12.83 -29.36
N SER A 2 -23.22 -13.26 -28.69
CA SER A 2 -23.78 -12.61 -27.51
C SER A 2 -22.76 -12.56 -26.38
N GLY A 3 -22.39 -11.35 -25.94
CA GLY A 3 -21.59 -11.15 -24.74
C GLY A 3 -22.38 -11.63 -23.53
N LEU A 4 -21.91 -12.72 -22.91
CA LEU A 4 -22.41 -13.16 -21.61
C LEU A 4 -21.93 -12.14 -20.56
N PRO A 5 -22.83 -11.49 -19.80
CA PRO A 5 -22.47 -10.60 -18.69
C PRO A 5 -22.13 -11.46 -17.48
N THR A 6 -21.06 -12.24 -17.57
CA THR A 6 -20.57 -13.01 -16.43
C THR A 6 -19.53 -12.17 -15.71
N ASN A 7 -19.78 -11.95 -14.42
CA ASN A 7 -19.01 -11.19 -13.44
C ASN A 7 -17.62 -11.82 -13.16
N TYR A 8 -16.82 -12.07 -14.20
CA TYR A 8 -15.51 -12.76 -14.15
C TYR A 8 -14.40 -11.98 -13.41
N LEU A 9 -14.69 -10.79 -12.87
CA LEU A 9 -13.72 -9.98 -12.10
C LEU A 9 -13.89 -10.12 -10.59
N THR A 10 -15.04 -10.57 -10.07
CA THR A 10 -15.25 -10.66 -8.62
C THR A 10 -14.80 -12.04 -8.13
N PRO A 11 -13.79 -12.15 -7.25
CA PRO A 11 -13.31 -13.43 -6.75
C PRO A 11 -14.41 -14.24 -6.08
N THR A 12 -14.37 -15.56 -6.25
CA THR A 12 -15.31 -16.51 -5.63
C THR A 12 -14.69 -17.30 -4.49
N GLY A 13 -13.36 -17.19 -4.31
CA GLY A 13 -12.57 -17.88 -3.30
C GLY A 13 -12.05 -19.22 -3.78
N ARG A 14 -12.30 -19.56 -5.05
CA ARG A 14 -11.72 -20.75 -5.71
C ARG A 14 -10.42 -20.42 -6.43
N GLU A 15 -10.21 -19.14 -6.71
CA GLU A 15 -8.98 -18.60 -7.29
C GLU A 15 -7.86 -18.67 -6.26
N GLU A 16 -6.66 -19.10 -6.66
CA GLU A 16 -5.57 -19.39 -5.71
C GLU A 16 -5.19 -18.17 -4.87
N ALA A 17 -5.16 -16.98 -5.47
CA ALA A 17 -4.89 -15.70 -4.79
C ALA A 17 -5.93 -15.32 -3.70
N TRP A 18 -7.07 -16.00 -3.66
CA TRP A 18 -8.21 -15.73 -2.79
C TRP A 18 -8.64 -16.92 -1.94
N ARG A 19 -8.00 -18.09 -2.12
CA ARG A 19 -8.40 -19.36 -1.51
C ARG A 19 -8.53 -19.30 0.01
N PHE A 20 -7.65 -18.55 0.67
CA PHE A 20 -7.62 -18.42 2.12
C PHE A 20 -8.27 -17.14 2.64
N THR A 21 -8.71 -16.26 1.74
CA THR A 21 -9.33 -14.98 2.11
C THR A 21 -10.82 -15.18 2.38
N PRO A 22 -11.34 -14.83 3.57
CA PRO A 22 -12.76 -14.97 3.87
C PRO A 22 -13.58 -13.88 3.17
N LEU A 23 -13.95 -14.09 1.90
CA LEU A 23 -14.54 -13.06 1.03
C LEU A 23 -15.77 -12.35 1.60
N LYS A 24 -16.62 -13.07 2.35
CA LYS A 24 -17.81 -12.49 3.01
C LYS A 24 -17.46 -11.37 4.01
N ARG A 25 -16.23 -11.36 4.52
CA ARG A 25 -15.73 -10.37 5.49
C ARG A 25 -15.05 -9.17 4.82
N LEU A 26 -14.92 -9.14 3.50
CA LEU A 26 -14.30 -8.03 2.76
C LEU A 26 -15.22 -6.80 2.62
N ASN A 27 -16.43 -6.82 3.21
CA ASN A 27 -17.39 -5.72 3.12
C ASN A 27 -17.72 -5.28 1.68
N GLY A 28 -17.69 -6.22 0.74
CA GLY A 28 -17.92 -5.97 -0.69
C GLY A 28 -16.77 -5.25 -1.42
N MET A 29 -15.63 -5.00 -0.77
CA MET A 29 -14.49 -4.26 -1.35
C MET A 29 -13.86 -4.93 -2.58
N HIS A 30 -14.20 -6.19 -2.87
CA HIS A 30 -13.80 -6.91 -4.08
C HIS A 30 -14.84 -6.84 -5.21
N ASP A 31 -16.09 -6.43 -4.92
CA ASP A 31 -17.19 -6.35 -5.88
C ASP A 31 -17.33 -4.93 -6.44
N SER A 32 -17.25 -4.78 -7.76
CA SER A 32 -17.33 -3.49 -8.47
C SER A 32 -18.65 -2.74 -8.24
N ALA A 33 -19.73 -3.42 -7.84
CA ALA A 33 -21.00 -2.80 -7.48
C ALA A 33 -20.95 -2.06 -6.13
N THR A 34 -19.95 -2.33 -5.27
CA THR A 34 -19.82 -1.67 -3.97
C THR A 34 -19.30 -0.25 -4.14
N SER A 35 -20.06 0.74 -3.67
CA SER A 35 -19.62 2.13 -3.61
C SER A 35 -18.43 2.29 -2.65
N VAL A 36 -17.43 3.01 -3.13
CA VAL A 36 -16.16 3.30 -2.48
C VAL A 36 -15.75 4.71 -2.86
N ILE A 37 -15.18 5.45 -1.92
CA ILE A 37 -14.70 6.81 -2.18
C ILE A 37 -13.20 6.81 -2.48
N ASP A 38 -12.74 7.76 -3.30
CA ASP A 38 -11.32 8.12 -3.39
C ASP A 38 -10.96 8.99 -2.17
N ARG A 39 -9.95 8.57 -1.41
CA ARG A 39 -9.48 9.32 -0.24
C ARG A 39 -7.96 9.37 -0.16
N ILE A 40 -7.45 10.56 0.13
CA ILE A 40 -6.12 10.75 0.69
C ILE A 40 -6.17 10.40 2.18
N SER A 41 -5.80 9.16 2.51
CA SER A 41 -5.90 8.60 3.87
C SER A 41 -4.60 8.77 4.68
N ILE A 42 -3.48 8.99 3.98
CA ILE A 42 -2.14 9.17 4.58
C ILE A 42 -1.79 10.65 4.66
N GLU A 43 -1.33 11.07 5.84
CA GLU A 43 -0.77 12.39 6.10
C GLU A 43 0.58 12.30 6.81
N LEU A 44 1.37 13.37 6.69
CA LEU A 44 2.65 13.50 7.38
C LEU A 44 2.42 13.87 8.85
N VAL A 45 3.08 13.15 9.75
CA VAL A 45 3.17 13.54 11.16
C VAL A 45 4.30 14.56 11.31
N GLY A 46 3.95 15.74 11.81
CA GLY A 46 4.90 16.85 12.01
C GLY A 46 4.98 17.76 10.78
N SER A 47 6.20 18.10 10.35
CA SER A 47 6.42 19.06 9.26
C SER A 47 7.47 18.54 8.29
N VAL A 48 7.39 19.01 7.05
CA VAL A 48 8.40 18.72 6.02
C VAL A 48 9.76 19.23 6.50
N ARG A 49 10.80 18.42 6.28
CA ARG A 49 12.19 18.73 6.62
C ARG A 49 13.03 18.61 5.36
N THR A 50 14.25 19.15 5.39
CA THR A 50 15.21 19.03 4.28
C THR A 50 15.41 17.56 3.89
N GLY A 51 15.40 17.29 2.58
CA GLY A 51 15.68 15.97 2.01
C GLY A 51 14.44 15.16 1.61
N PHE A 52 13.23 15.67 1.83
CA PHE A 52 12.02 15.11 1.26
C PHE A 52 10.90 16.15 1.09
N ASN A 53 9.92 15.85 0.25
CA ASN A 53 8.64 16.53 0.19
C ASN A 53 7.50 15.52 0.16
N ILE A 54 6.32 15.94 0.59
CA ILE A 54 5.08 15.17 0.45
C ILE A 54 4.02 16.08 -0.16
N GLU A 55 3.31 15.56 -1.15
CA GLU A 55 2.28 16.30 -1.87
C GLU A 55 1.14 15.38 -2.31
N THR A 56 0.01 15.98 -2.67
CA THR A 56 -1.08 15.28 -3.34
C THR A 56 -1.05 15.67 -4.82
N VAL A 57 -0.90 14.70 -5.70
CA VAL A 57 -0.85 14.89 -7.15
C VAL A 57 -2.01 14.20 -7.84
N SER A 58 -2.26 14.54 -9.10
CA SER A 58 -3.23 13.81 -9.92
C SER A 58 -2.72 12.39 -10.20
N ALA A 59 -3.61 11.40 -10.16
CA ALA A 59 -3.26 10.02 -10.51
C ALA A 59 -2.74 9.90 -11.96
N ALA A 60 -3.15 10.81 -12.86
CA ALA A 60 -2.68 10.87 -14.24
C ALA A 60 -1.21 11.32 -14.36
N GLU A 61 -0.73 12.15 -13.43
CA GLU A 61 0.65 12.64 -13.40
C GLU A 61 1.61 11.59 -12.81
N LEU A 62 1.09 10.69 -11.97
CA LEU A 62 1.86 9.66 -11.30
C LEU A 62 1.24 8.26 -11.49
N PRO A 63 1.16 7.77 -12.74
CA PRO A 63 0.55 6.48 -13.04
C PRO A 63 1.35 5.33 -12.37
N PRO A 64 0.72 4.18 -12.11
CA PRO A 64 1.43 3.00 -11.61
C PRO A 64 2.50 2.53 -12.59
N LYS A 65 3.67 2.15 -12.07
CA LYS A 65 4.74 1.53 -12.86
C LYS A 65 4.56 0.01 -12.97
N SER A 66 3.99 -0.59 -11.93
CA SER A 66 3.77 -2.04 -11.85
C SER A 66 2.45 -2.47 -12.47
N THR A 67 2.36 -3.72 -12.91
CA THR A 67 1.09 -4.37 -13.28
C THR A 67 0.45 -5.06 -12.08
N THR A 68 -0.82 -5.44 -12.21
CA THR A 68 -1.53 -6.20 -11.16
C THR A 68 -2.71 -6.99 -11.72
N GLU A 69 -2.87 -8.20 -11.21
CA GLU A 69 -4.07 -9.03 -11.42
C GLU A 69 -4.96 -9.06 -10.16
N ASP A 70 -4.53 -8.44 -9.06
CA ASP A 70 -5.34 -8.37 -7.84
C ASP A 70 -6.50 -7.39 -8.01
N VAL A 71 -7.71 -7.90 -7.81
CA VAL A 71 -8.97 -7.19 -8.04
C VAL A 71 -9.09 -5.95 -7.16
N ILE A 72 -8.61 -5.98 -5.91
CA ILE A 72 -8.64 -4.79 -5.04
C ILE A 72 -7.76 -3.71 -5.63
N ILE A 73 -6.56 -4.07 -6.07
CA ILE A 73 -5.60 -3.09 -6.60
C ILE A 73 -6.06 -2.56 -7.96
N GLN A 74 -6.67 -3.38 -8.80
CA GLN A 74 -7.32 -2.91 -10.04
C GLN A 74 -8.42 -1.89 -9.73
N ARG A 75 -9.25 -2.14 -8.72
CA ARG A 75 -10.28 -1.20 -8.28
C ARG A 75 -9.69 0.07 -7.66
N VAL A 76 -8.68 -0.03 -6.80
CA VAL A 76 -7.97 1.12 -6.22
C VAL A 76 -7.47 2.04 -7.34
N ARG A 77 -6.81 1.48 -8.36
CA ARG A 77 -6.30 2.25 -9.51
C ARG A 77 -7.40 2.85 -10.39
N ALA A 78 -8.55 2.17 -10.51
CA ALA A 78 -9.69 2.68 -11.27
C ALA A 78 -10.45 3.79 -10.52
N THR A 79 -10.42 3.79 -9.18
CA THR A 79 -11.11 4.77 -8.33
C THR A 79 -10.24 5.99 -7.99
N ALA A 80 -8.94 5.79 -7.72
CA ALA A 80 -8.05 6.85 -7.27
C ALA A 80 -7.84 7.91 -8.37
N SER A 81 -8.32 9.12 -8.12
CA SER A 81 -8.06 10.30 -8.94
C SER A 81 -6.89 11.13 -8.40
N LYS A 82 -6.57 10.97 -7.11
CA LYS A 82 -5.47 11.63 -6.42
C LYS A 82 -4.53 10.61 -5.80
N VAL A 83 -3.26 11.01 -5.65
CA VAL A 83 -2.19 10.17 -5.11
C VAL A 83 -1.37 10.98 -4.12
N THR A 84 -1.12 10.41 -2.93
CA THR A 84 -0.09 10.95 -2.02
C THR A 84 1.27 10.56 -2.56
N HIS A 85 2.13 11.55 -2.84
CA HIS A 85 3.51 11.32 -3.27
C HIS A 85 4.46 11.79 -2.18
N LEU A 86 5.12 10.84 -1.51
CA LEU A 86 6.29 11.11 -0.70
C LEU A 86 7.54 10.94 -1.56
N LYS A 87 8.31 12.00 -1.74
CA LYS A 87 9.53 11.98 -2.52
C LYS A 87 10.71 12.36 -1.63
N ILE A 88 11.68 11.46 -1.52
CA ILE A 88 12.95 11.68 -0.86
C ILE A 88 13.93 12.15 -1.94
N ASP A 89 14.63 13.24 -1.67
CA ASP A 89 15.52 13.88 -2.64
C ASP A 89 16.74 13.00 -2.97
N LYS A 90 17.29 13.21 -4.17
CA LYS A 90 18.55 12.57 -4.58
C LYS A 90 19.65 12.91 -3.57
N GLU A 91 20.47 11.93 -3.21
CA GLU A 91 21.61 12.07 -2.27
C GLU A 91 21.22 12.51 -0.84
N ALA A 92 19.92 12.65 -0.54
CA ALA A 92 19.48 13.05 0.77
C ALA A 92 19.70 11.94 1.81
N ILE A 93 20.25 12.32 2.96
CA ILE A 93 20.32 11.47 4.15
C ILE A 93 19.33 12.04 5.16
N VAL A 94 18.15 11.41 5.25
CA VAL A 94 17.12 11.79 6.22
C VAL A 94 17.34 10.95 7.47
N SER A 95 17.99 11.54 8.48
CA SER A 95 18.45 10.84 9.68
C SER A 95 17.32 10.40 10.61
N GLU A 96 16.31 11.25 10.79
CA GLU A 96 15.13 10.90 11.62
C GLU A 96 14.01 10.34 10.72
N PRO A 97 13.30 9.29 11.15
CA PRO A 97 12.24 8.68 10.35
C PRO A 97 11.16 9.68 9.89
N ILE A 98 10.61 9.43 8.70
CA ILE A 98 9.45 10.13 8.18
C ILE A 98 8.22 9.35 8.64
N PHE A 99 7.50 9.90 9.61
CA PHE A 99 6.28 9.30 10.13
C PHE A 99 5.08 9.74 9.31
N LEU A 100 4.35 8.76 8.80
CA LEU A 100 3.10 8.92 8.09
C LEU A 100 2.01 8.25 8.92
N LYS A 101 0.88 8.93 9.06
CA LYS A 101 -0.27 8.40 9.77
C LYS A 101 -1.42 8.19 8.80
N ARG A 102 -2.08 7.05 8.92
CA ARG A 102 -3.29 6.70 8.21
C ARG A 102 -4.43 6.51 9.19
N SER A 103 -5.53 7.22 8.96
CA SER A 103 -6.80 7.00 9.64
C SER A 103 -7.87 6.58 8.63
N ALA A 104 -8.60 5.51 8.92
CA ALA A 104 -9.72 5.11 8.08
C ALA A 104 -10.90 6.10 8.18
N GLY A 105 -11.57 6.32 7.06
CA GLY A 105 -12.85 7.02 7.01
C GLY A 105 -14.05 6.23 7.49
N VAL A 106 -15.18 6.94 7.58
CA VAL A 106 -16.49 6.34 7.89
C VAL A 106 -17.00 5.50 6.73
N GLU A 107 -16.78 5.98 5.50
CA GLU A 107 -17.14 5.28 4.27
C GLU A 107 -16.03 4.31 3.86
N LYS A 108 -16.38 3.34 3.01
CA LYS A 108 -15.41 2.47 2.36
C LYS A 108 -14.53 3.30 1.44
N GLU A 109 -13.22 3.17 1.57
CA GLU A 109 -12.29 4.02 0.85
C GLU A 109 -11.23 3.23 0.10
N PHE A 110 -10.83 3.80 -1.04
CA PHE A 110 -9.61 3.43 -1.72
C PHE A 110 -8.62 4.57 -1.66
N SER A 111 -7.35 4.20 -1.43
CA SER A 111 -6.27 5.16 -1.29
C SER A 111 -5.04 4.68 -2.06
N ARG A 112 -4.36 5.62 -2.72
CA ARG A 112 -3.12 5.33 -3.45
C ARG A 112 -2.01 6.25 -2.99
N THR A 113 -0.86 5.66 -2.69
CA THR A 113 0.34 6.37 -2.26
C THR A 113 1.53 5.89 -3.08
N VAL A 114 2.42 6.81 -3.41
CA VAL A 114 3.71 6.51 -4.03
C VAL A 114 4.81 7.05 -3.13
N VAL A 115 5.76 6.20 -2.77
CA VAL A 115 6.98 6.60 -2.07
C VAL A 115 8.11 6.51 -3.08
N THR A 116 8.82 7.60 -3.35
CA THR A 116 9.98 7.61 -4.25
C THR A 116 11.24 7.95 -3.47
N ALA A 117 12.16 6.99 -3.38
CA ALA A 117 13.50 7.21 -2.85
C ALA A 117 14.43 7.60 -3.99
N GLY A 118 14.87 8.86 -4.03
CA GLY A 118 15.79 9.38 -5.04
C GLY A 118 17.13 8.66 -5.06
N ALA A 119 17.88 8.77 -6.17
CA ALA A 119 19.13 8.04 -6.32
C ALA A 119 20.12 8.39 -5.19
N HIS A 120 20.79 7.37 -4.65
CA HIS A 120 21.71 7.47 -3.51
C HIS A 120 21.12 8.08 -2.22
N SER A 121 19.79 8.17 -2.11
CA SER A 121 19.14 8.61 -0.88
C SER A 121 19.21 7.55 0.22
N LYS A 122 19.11 7.99 1.47
CA LYS A 122 18.95 7.12 2.64
C LYS A 122 17.87 7.66 3.56
N ALA A 123 16.83 6.87 3.81
CA ALA A 123 15.72 7.26 4.68
C ALA A 123 15.04 6.07 5.36
N THR A 124 14.32 6.37 6.43
CA THR A 124 13.32 5.46 7.03
C THR A 124 11.95 6.11 6.91
N VAL A 125 10.98 5.36 6.40
CA VAL A 125 9.58 5.77 6.31
C VAL A 125 8.76 4.83 7.17
N VAL A 126 7.93 5.38 8.06
CA VAL A 126 7.04 4.63 8.94
C VAL A 126 5.60 5.01 8.60
N VAL A 127 4.75 4.03 8.32
CA VAL A 127 3.31 4.22 8.09
C VAL A 127 2.54 3.56 9.22
N GLU A 128 1.97 4.37 10.10
CA GLU A 128 1.12 3.95 11.20
C GLU A 128 -0.33 3.97 10.75
N ASN A 129 -1.05 2.86 10.90
CA ASN A 129 -2.43 2.73 10.47
C ASN A 129 -3.33 2.45 11.68
N GLU A 130 -4.29 3.34 11.95
CA GLU A 130 -5.18 3.25 13.12
C GLU A 130 -6.64 3.61 12.80
N GLY A 131 -7.53 3.19 13.71
CA GLY A 131 -8.95 3.52 13.67
C GLY A 131 -9.83 2.36 13.21
N ALA A 132 -11.06 2.69 12.81
CA ALA A 132 -12.08 1.73 12.40
C ALA A 132 -12.59 2.10 11.02
N GLY A 133 -12.56 1.16 10.07
CA GLY A 133 -13.10 1.38 8.73
C GLY A 133 -12.74 0.27 7.76
N SER A 134 -13.11 0.44 6.49
CA SER A 134 -12.79 -0.49 5.41
C SER A 134 -11.97 0.23 4.36
N ILE A 135 -10.69 -0.12 4.27
CA ILE A 135 -9.76 0.47 3.33
C ILE A 135 -9.23 -0.58 2.35
N GLY A 136 -9.21 -0.21 1.07
CA GLY A 136 -8.32 -0.81 0.09
C GLY A 136 -7.20 0.16 -0.26
N GLU A 137 -5.97 -0.31 -0.34
CA GLU A 137 -4.83 0.56 -0.57
C GLU A 137 -3.83 0.00 -1.58
N GLU A 138 -3.11 0.90 -2.25
CA GLU A 138 -1.86 0.61 -2.92
C GLU A 138 -0.77 1.60 -2.48
N ILE A 139 0.33 1.09 -1.94
CA ILE A 139 1.58 1.81 -1.76
C ILE A 139 2.59 1.26 -2.77
N GLU A 140 2.91 2.05 -3.80
CA GLU A 140 3.99 1.74 -4.75
C GLU A 140 5.28 2.45 -4.31
N ILE A 141 6.32 1.68 -4.03
CA ILE A 141 7.59 2.13 -3.49
C ILE A 141 8.62 2.06 -4.60
N ARG A 142 9.18 3.20 -5.00
CA ARG A 142 10.11 3.33 -6.12
C ARG A 142 11.47 3.68 -5.57
N LEU A 143 12.43 2.76 -5.67
CA LEU A 143 13.80 3.00 -5.27
C LEU A 143 14.64 3.26 -6.54
N GLU A 144 15.14 4.47 -6.68
CA GLU A 144 16.07 4.82 -7.74
C GLU A 144 17.48 4.26 -7.45
N ALA A 145 18.41 4.39 -8.39
CA ALA A 145 19.73 3.77 -8.30
C ALA A 145 20.47 4.12 -6.99
N GLY A 146 20.98 3.10 -6.30
CA GLY A 146 21.72 3.23 -5.06
C GLY A 146 20.91 3.74 -3.86
N ALA A 147 19.59 3.87 -3.96
CA ALA A 147 18.75 4.28 -2.84
C ALA A 147 18.74 3.23 -1.73
N ASN A 148 18.71 3.67 -0.47
CA ASN A 148 18.61 2.82 0.71
C ASN A 148 17.36 3.23 1.50
N LEU A 149 16.31 2.42 1.43
CA LEU A 149 15.03 2.72 2.07
C LEU A 149 14.66 1.62 3.05
N THR A 150 14.45 2.00 4.31
CA THR A 150 13.71 1.18 5.26
C THR A 150 12.26 1.66 5.29
N PHE A 151 11.32 0.77 4.97
CA PHE A 151 9.89 1.02 5.00
C PHE A 151 9.24 0.16 6.07
N ILE A 152 8.62 0.81 7.05
CA ILE A 152 7.95 0.15 8.17
C ILE A 152 6.46 0.45 8.06
N SER A 153 5.61 -0.55 8.16
CA SER A 153 4.16 -0.36 8.17
C SER A 153 3.53 -1.09 9.34
N LEU A 154 2.83 -0.34 10.19
CA LEU A 154 2.17 -0.83 11.40
C LEU A 154 0.66 -0.84 11.18
N GLN A 155 0.03 -1.97 11.45
CA GLN A 155 -1.42 -2.15 11.38
C GLN A 155 -1.97 -2.28 12.79
N GLU A 156 -2.36 -1.14 13.36
CA GLU A 156 -2.88 -0.97 14.72
C GLU A 156 -4.38 -0.64 14.66
N TRP A 157 -5.07 -1.38 13.81
CA TRP A 157 -6.48 -1.17 13.55
C TRP A 157 -7.38 -1.67 14.69
N ASN A 158 -8.54 -1.04 14.84
CA ASN A 158 -9.59 -1.54 15.74
C ASN A 158 -10.12 -2.90 15.27
N GLU A 159 -10.73 -3.66 16.18
CA GLU A 159 -11.20 -5.03 15.97
C GLU A 159 -12.19 -5.23 14.80
N ASN A 160 -12.85 -4.16 14.35
CA ASN A 160 -13.83 -4.17 13.27
C ASN A 160 -13.27 -3.67 11.92
N ALA A 161 -12.00 -3.24 11.86
CA ALA A 161 -11.45 -2.68 10.63
C ALA A 161 -11.10 -3.76 9.59
N ILE A 162 -11.16 -3.37 8.32
CA ILE A 162 -10.80 -4.20 7.17
C ILE A 162 -9.74 -3.44 6.37
N HIS A 163 -8.58 -4.05 6.16
CA HIS A 163 -7.47 -3.47 5.40
C HIS A 163 -7.03 -4.42 4.29
N LEU A 164 -7.21 -4.01 3.04
CA LEU A 164 -6.83 -4.78 1.85
C LEU A 164 -5.76 -4.00 1.09
N GLY A 165 -4.52 -4.43 1.14
CA GLY A 165 -3.40 -3.62 0.68
C GLY A 165 -2.41 -4.36 -0.20
N ARG A 166 -1.66 -3.58 -0.97
CA ARG A 166 -0.47 -4.03 -1.69
C ARG A 166 0.64 -3.01 -1.50
N HIS A 167 1.72 -3.46 -0.87
CA HIS A 167 2.99 -2.74 -0.82
C HIS A 167 3.89 -3.31 -1.92
N HIS A 168 4.07 -2.56 -3.01
CA HIS A 168 4.82 -3.03 -4.18
C HIS A 168 6.10 -2.20 -4.34
N ALA A 169 7.26 -2.83 -4.12
CA ALA A 169 8.55 -2.18 -4.28
C ALA A 169 9.18 -2.45 -5.65
N ILE A 170 9.62 -1.40 -6.32
CA ILE A 170 10.38 -1.44 -7.57
C ILE A 170 11.80 -1.00 -7.23
N VAL A 171 12.73 -1.95 -7.25
CA VAL A 171 14.10 -1.81 -6.76
C VAL A 171 15.04 -1.58 -7.93
N GLY A 172 15.60 -0.37 -8.01
CA GLY A 172 16.57 0.04 -9.01
C GLY A 172 17.97 -0.53 -8.79
N ARG A 173 18.90 -0.09 -9.64
CA ARG A 173 20.29 -0.54 -9.66
C ARG A 173 20.97 -0.32 -8.32
N ASP A 174 21.60 -1.35 -7.76
CA ASP A 174 22.34 -1.26 -6.48
C ASP A 174 21.52 -0.68 -5.31
N ALA A 175 20.18 -0.64 -5.42
CA ALA A 175 19.31 -0.12 -4.38
C ALA A 175 19.05 -1.20 -3.31
N ASN A 176 18.86 -0.78 -2.07
CA ASN A 176 18.61 -1.67 -0.93
C ASN A 176 17.28 -1.32 -0.29
N PHE A 177 16.37 -2.29 -0.24
CA PHE A 177 15.04 -2.13 0.32
C PHE A 177 14.82 -3.05 1.53
N ASN A 178 14.54 -2.47 2.68
CA ASN A 178 14.16 -3.23 3.87
C ASN A 178 12.71 -2.91 4.21
N SER A 179 11.83 -3.92 4.14
CA SER A 179 10.42 -3.79 4.49
C SER A 179 10.12 -4.51 5.79
N ILE A 180 9.42 -3.83 6.71
CA ILE A 180 8.99 -4.39 7.99
C ILE A 180 7.48 -4.17 8.10
N THR A 181 6.70 -5.22 8.01
CA THR A 181 5.24 -5.17 8.15
C THR A 181 4.83 -5.79 9.47
N ILE A 182 4.19 -5.01 10.33
CA ILE A 182 3.75 -5.42 11.67
C ILE A 182 2.24 -5.29 11.72
N THR A 183 1.54 -6.39 12.02
CA THR A 183 0.08 -6.42 12.11
C THR A 183 -0.33 -6.91 13.49
N VAL A 184 -0.97 -6.03 14.27
CA VAL A 184 -1.39 -6.33 15.65
C VAL A 184 -2.89 -6.07 15.88
N GLY A 185 -3.59 -5.54 14.88
CA GLY A 185 -5.00 -5.18 14.98
C GLY A 185 -5.74 -5.32 13.65
N GLY A 186 -7.07 -5.23 13.72
CA GLY A 186 -7.98 -5.38 12.58
C GLY A 186 -8.86 -6.63 12.67
N SER A 187 -10.03 -6.58 12.03
CA SER A 187 -10.85 -7.77 11.81
C SER A 187 -10.25 -8.63 10.70
N LEU A 188 -9.95 -7.98 9.57
CA LEU A 188 -9.39 -8.60 8.39
C LEU A 188 -8.33 -7.69 7.79
N VAL A 189 -7.08 -8.12 7.84
CA VAL A 189 -5.97 -7.48 7.15
C VAL A 189 -5.47 -8.46 6.10
N ARG A 190 -5.38 -8.04 4.84
CA ARG A 190 -4.75 -8.79 3.76
C ARG A 190 -3.79 -7.85 3.07
N LEU A 191 -2.50 -8.02 3.34
CA LEU A 191 -1.43 -7.28 2.68
C LEU A 191 -0.71 -8.16 1.68
N LEU A 192 -0.36 -7.57 0.54
CA LEU A 192 0.41 -8.20 -0.52
C LEU A 192 1.77 -7.50 -0.68
N PRO A 193 2.77 -7.78 0.16
CA PRO A 193 4.13 -7.32 -0.08
C PRO A 193 4.70 -7.98 -1.34
N THR A 194 5.18 -7.19 -2.29
CA THR A 194 5.77 -7.69 -3.55
C THR A 194 6.98 -6.85 -3.93
N VAL A 195 7.94 -7.47 -4.63
CA VAL A 195 9.17 -6.83 -5.09
C VAL A 195 9.35 -7.10 -6.58
N GLU A 196 9.66 -6.06 -7.33
CA GLU A 196 10.15 -6.08 -8.70
C GLU A 196 11.57 -5.52 -8.72
N TYR A 197 12.53 -6.21 -9.34
CA TYR A 197 13.87 -5.68 -9.57
C TYR A 197 13.93 -5.10 -10.98
N SER A 198 14.11 -3.79 -11.10
CA SER A 198 14.13 -3.10 -12.38
C SER A 198 15.54 -2.98 -12.99
N ASP A 199 16.58 -3.29 -12.23
CA ASP A 199 17.98 -3.29 -12.69
C ASP A 199 18.86 -4.21 -11.78
N GLN A 200 20.13 -4.36 -12.13
CA GLN A 200 21.08 -5.27 -11.47
C GLN A 200 21.54 -4.76 -10.09
N GLY A 201 21.97 -5.69 -9.24
CA GLY A 201 22.62 -5.36 -7.95
C GLY A 201 21.67 -4.90 -6.84
N GLY A 202 20.37 -4.77 -7.12
CA GLY A 202 19.38 -4.45 -6.10
C GLY A 202 19.20 -5.58 -5.06
N SER A 203 18.83 -5.21 -3.84
CA SER A 203 18.51 -6.14 -2.76
C SER A 203 17.20 -5.75 -2.07
N ALA A 204 16.45 -6.76 -1.61
CA ALA A 204 15.26 -6.55 -0.81
C ALA A 204 15.14 -7.59 0.31
N GLU A 205 14.86 -7.13 1.52
CA GLU A 205 14.52 -7.95 2.68
C GLU A 205 13.12 -7.59 3.17
N LEU A 206 12.24 -8.59 3.29
CA LEU A 206 10.84 -8.41 3.68
C LEU A 206 10.58 -9.20 4.97
N LEU A 207 10.38 -8.47 6.07
CA LEU A 207 10.11 -9.01 7.39
C LEU A 207 8.64 -8.78 7.75
N GLY A 208 8.00 -9.82 8.31
CA GLY A 208 6.61 -9.78 8.75
C GLY A 208 6.46 -10.22 10.20
N LEU A 209 5.66 -9.50 10.99
CA LEU A 209 5.29 -9.87 12.35
C LEU A 209 3.78 -9.72 12.51
N TYR A 210 3.12 -10.78 12.99
CA TYR A 210 1.67 -10.82 13.12
C TYR A 210 1.30 -11.35 14.50
N PHE A 211 0.44 -10.61 15.19
CA PHE A 211 -0.19 -11.05 16.44
C PHE A 211 -1.70 -11.11 16.22
N ALA A 212 -2.21 -12.32 16.01
CA ALA A 212 -3.65 -12.56 15.83
C ALA A 212 -4.28 -13.08 17.14
N THR A 213 -5.41 -12.49 17.53
CA THR A 213 -6.33 -13.01 18.54
C THR A 213 -7.55 -13.66 17.88
N ASP A 214 -8.46 -14.20 18.71
CA ASP A 214 -9.64 -14.89 18.20
C ASP A 214 -10.48 -14.01 17.26
N GLY A 215 -10.97 -14.62 16.18
CA GLY A 215 -11.76 -13.94 15.14
C GLY A 215 -10.98 -13.09 14.11
N GLN A 216 -9.69 -12.83 14.28
CA GLN A 216 -8.90 -12.05 13.32
C GLN A 216 -8.43 -12.88 12.11
N HIS A 217 -8.30 -12.23 10.95
CA HIS A 217 -7.66 -12.78 9.76
C HIS A 217 -6.61 -11.78 9.27
N LEU A 218 -5.32 -12.10 9.39
CA LEU A 218 -4.21 -11.18 9.15
C LEU A 218 -3.26 -11.72 8.08
#